data_AF-A0A0C4WLL3-F1
#
_entry.id   AF-A0A0C4WLL3-F1
#
_cell.length_a   1.000
_cell.length_b   1.000
_cell.length_c   1.000
_cell.angle_alpha   90.00
_cell.angle_beta   90.00
_cell.angle_gamma   90.00
#
_symmetry.space_group_name_H-M   'P 1'
#
loop_
_entity.id
_entity.type
_entity.pdbx_description
1 polymer ?
#
loop_
_entity_poly.entity_id
_entity_poly.type
_entity_poly.pdbx_seq_one_letter_code
_entity_poly.pdbx_strand_id
1 'polypeptide(L)'
;MSDQEQEEVIAFLSRAASYGAPDGRVERIDTHGSLVFLHGARAYKLKRAVAYAALDYRRLDSRELACRAELRLNRRTAPDLYLEVRSINRGPDGALRFDGAGPVLDWVVVMRRFPQAALFDNLAVAGHLTDALVDRLGAKIARFHAGAELTPQFGGPEAVRLVIEENHRELCRYPELLDPAAVNALHRAALAALEAQAAELDRRRREGRVRRCHGDLRLANVCLLDGQPTPFDGIEFSDRLSCIDVLHDLAFLLLDLQHHGLDALATRLLQSYLAHAGEPEDCRPLPLFLSLRAATRSFTLACSAGRQRDPALSADKARQARSLLERAAACLRGDGLP
;
A
#
# COMPACT_ATOMS: atom_id res chain seq x y z
N MET A 1 -21.62 15.68 6.55
CA MET A 1 -20.58 16.48 7.18
C MET A 1 -20.28 17.64 6.25
N SER A 2 -20.37 18.88 6.70
CA SER A 2 -19.90 20.01 5.91
C SER A 2 -18.37 20.03 5.89
N ASP A 3 -17.75 20.60 4.85
CA ASP A 3 -16.27 20.75 4.79
C ASP A 3 -15.73 21.42 6.08
N GLN A 4 -16.53 22.33 6.64
CA GLN A 4 -16.26 23.04 7.89
C GLN A 4 -16.14 22.12 9.13
N GLU A 5 -16.93 21.05 9.23
CA GLU A 5 -16.86 20.12 10.37
C GLU A 5 -15.56 19.32 10.37
N GLN A 6 -15.03 18.94 9.18
CA GLN A 6 -13.74 18.26 9.14
C GLN A 6 -12.58 19.20 9.43
N GLU A 7 -12.67 20.45 9.01
CA GLU A 7 -11.68 21.48 9.35
C GLU A 7 -11.58 21.68 10.87
N GLU A 8 -12.71 21.68 11.59
CA GLU A 8 -12.70 21.73 13.06
C GLU A 8 -12.01 20.52 13.69
N VAL A 9 -12.25 19.31 13.17
CA VAL A 9 -11.58 18.09 13.61
C VAL A 9 -10.07 18.15 13.34
N ILE A 10 -9.67 18.64 12.17
CA ILE A 10 -8.26 18.85 11.81
C ILE A 10 -7.61 19.86 12.76
N ALA A 11 -8.29 20.97 13.07
CA ALA A 11 -7.81 21.98 14.00
C ALA A 11 -7.68 21.42 15.42
N PHE A 12 -8.62 20.59 15.88
CA PHE A 12 -8.53 19.86 17.13
C PHE A 12 -7.30 18.94 17.15
N LEU A 13 -7.12 18.09 16.15
CA LEU A 13 -5.97 17.18 16.07
C LEU A 13 -4.64 17.90 15.92
N SER A 14 -4.62 19.14 15.42
CA SER A 14 -3.38 19.91 15.27
C SER A 14 -2.89 20.56 16.58
N ARG A 15 -3.68 20.53 17.67
CA ARG A 15 -3.32 21.16 18.95
C ARG A 15 -2.84 20.13 19.96
N ALA A 16 -1.70 20.39 20.60
CA ALA A 16 -1.13 19.49 21.59
C ALA A 16 -2.02 19.34 22.85
N ALA A 17 -2.74 20.40 23.23
CA ALA A 17 -3.72 20.38 24.31
C ALA A 17 -4.83 19.33 24.12
N SER A 18 -5.19 18.98 22.87
CA SER A 18 -6.17 17.94 22.57
C SER A 18 -5.75 16.54 23.03
N TYR A 19 -4.45 16.36 23.27
CA TYR A 19 -3.85 15.13 23.74
C TYR A 19 -3.49 15.17 25.23
N GLY A 20 -3.85 16.24 25.96
CA GLY A 20 -3.53 16.42 27.38
C GLY A 20 -2.09 16.87 27.66
N ALA A 21 -1.35 17.31 26.64
CA ALA A 21 0.03 17.79 26.77
C ALA A 21 0.20 19.14 26.05
N PRO A 22 -0.21 20.27 26.68
CA PRO A 22 -0.34 21.57 26.01
C PRO A 22 0.97 22.11 25.41
N ASP A 23 2.13 21.77 26.00
CA ASP A 23 3.44 22.22 25.53
C ASP A 23 4.08 21.29 24.47
N GLY A 24 3.37 20.23 24.07
CA GLY A 24 3.87 19.28 23.08
C GLY A 24 3.85 19.84 21.66
N ARG A 25 4.63 19.22 20.78
CA ARG A 25 4.52 19.44 19.32
C ARG A 25 3.60 18.41 18.70
N VAL A 26 2.79 18.85 17.75
CA VAL A 26 2.07 17.97 16.82
C VAL A 26 2.70 18.11 15.45
N GLU A 27 3.15 17.00 14.87
CA GLU A 27 3.61 16.96 13.48
C GLU A 27 2.51 16.35 12.62
N ARG A 28 2.32 16.90 11.42
CA ARG A 28 1.27 16.44 10.50
C ARG A 28 1.89 15.92 9.22
N ILE A 29 1.47 14.72 8.83
CA ILE A 29 1.83 14.08 7.56
C ILE A 29 0.56 13.94 6.72
N ASP A 30 0.61 14.46 5.50
CA ASP A 30 -0.50 14.46 4.57
C ASP A 30 -0.31 13.37 3.52
N THR A 31 -1.28 12.46 3.41
CA THR A 31 -1.37 11.50 2.30
C THR A 31 -2.56 11.85 1.41
N HIS A 32 -2.73 11.10 0.31
CA HIS A 32 -3.83 11.33 -0.62
C HIS A 32 -5.19 11.09 0.02
N GLY A 33 -5.33 10.05 0.85
CA GLY A 33 -6.59 9.66 1.49
C GLY A 33 -6.67 9.92 2.99
N SER A 34 -5.59 10.36 3.63
CA SER A 34 -5.54 10.49 5.09
C SER A 34 -4.65 11.65 5.56
N LEU A 35 -4.84 12.02 6.82
CA LEU A 35 -4.03 12.95 7.59
C LEU A 35 -3.52 12.20 8.82
N VAL A 36 -2.21 12.23 9.07
CA VAL A 36 -1.61 11.57 10.23
C VAL A 36 -1.02 12.64 11.15
N PHE A 37 -1.50 12.67 12.40
CA PHE A 37 -1.04 13.59 13.43
C PHE A 37 -0.16 12.82 14.41
N LEU A 38 1.10 13.23 14.56
CA LEU A 38 2.08 12.60 15.42
C LEU A 38 2.24 13.42 16.70
N HIS A 39 2.02 12.80 17.84
CA HIS A 39 2.17 13.43 19.15
C HIS A 39 2.70 12.42 20.18
N GLY A 40 3.78 12.78 20.87
CA GLY A 40 4.48 11.87 21.77
C GLY A 40 4.82 10.54 21.09
N ALA A 41 4.43 9.43 21.72
CA ALA A 41 4.63 8.08 21.22
C ALA A 41 3.51 7.55 20.31
N ARG A 42 2.55 8.41 19.90
CA ARG A 42 1.37 7.99 19.12
C ARG A 42 1.23 8.72 17.80
N ALA A 43 0.56 8.07 16.87
CA ALA A 43 0.09 8.61 15.61
C ALA A 43 -1.43 8.47 15.53
N TYR A 44 -2.11 9.48 15.00
CA TYR A 44 -3.57 9.53 14.88
C TYR A 44 -3.91 9.75 13.41
N LYS A 45 -4.43 8.71 12.75
CA LYS A 45 -4.76 8.73 11.32
C LYS A 45 -6.23 9.04 11.13
N LEU A 46 -6.52 10.20 10.55
CA LEU A 46 -7.83 10.68 10.15
C LEU A 46 -8.03 10.41 8.64
N LYS A 47 -9.19 9.87 8.26
CA LYS A 47 -9.57 9.73 6.84
C LYS A 47 -10.06 11.07 6.29
N ARG A 48 -9.51 11.51 5.15
CA ARG A 48 -10.00 12.73 4.48
C ARG A 48 -11.41 12.48 3.96
N ALA A 49 -12.29 13.48 4.04
CA ALA A 49 -13.65 13.42 3.48
C ALA A 49 -13.65 13.59 1.96
N VAL A 50 -13.06 12.62 1.26
CA VAL A 50 -12.86 12.63 -0.19
C VAL A 50 -13.47 11.39 -0.82
N ALA A 51 -13.72 11.47 -2.13
CA ALA A 51 -14.10 10.32 -2.93
C ALA A 51 -13.16 10.20 -4.14
N TYR A 52 -12.67 8.98 -4.38
CA TYR A 52 -11.87 8.55 -5.52
C TYR A 52 -12.53 7.32 -6.15
N ALA A 53 -11.99 6.86 -7.28
CA ALA A 53 -12.56 5.74 -8.04
C ALA A 53 -12.77 4.45 -7.23
N ALA A 54 -11.90 4.18 -6.24
CA ALA A 54 -11.97 2.99 -5.39
C ALA A 54 -12.36 3.29 -3.93
N LEU A 55 -12.72 4.53 -3.60
CA LEU A 55 -12.81 5.01 -2.22
C LEU A 55 -13.88 6.09 -2.06
N ASP A 56 -14.80 5.97 -1.09
CA ASP A 56 -15.71 7.06 -0.75
C ASP A 56 -15.79 7.26 0.77
N TYR A 57 -15.15 8.33 1.23
CA TYR A 57 -15.06 8.73 2.63
C TYR A 57 -15.84 10.01 2.93
N ARG A 58 -16.73 10.45 2.05
CA ARG A 58 -17.53 11.68 2.26
C ARG A 58 -18.46 11.54 3.47
N ARG A 59 -19.04 10.37 3.67
CA ARG A 59 -19.95 10.08 4.79
C ARG A 59 -19.18 9.70 6.06
N LEU A 60 -19.70 10.13 7.21
CA LEU A 60 -19.15 9.78 8.53
C LEU A 60 -19.13 8.26 8.75
N ASP A 61 -20.25 7.57 8.48
CA ASP A 61 -20.36 6.11 8.62
C ASP A 61 -19.31 5.38 7.78
N SER A 62 -19.02 5.87 6.57
CA SER A 62 -17.98 5.29 5.70
C SER A 62 -16.58 5.42 6.32
N ARG A 63 -16.29 6.55 6.99
CA ARG A 63 -15.00 6.75 7.68
C ARG A 63 -14.90 5.91 8.94
N GLU A 64 -15.99 5.73 9.68
CA GLU A 64 -16.03 4.80 10.81
C GLU A 64 -15.69 3.37 10.36
N LEU A 65 -16.41 2.88 9.35
CA LEU A 65 -16.22 1.54 8.80
C LEU A 65 -14.78 1.35 8.29
N ALA A 66 -14.23 2.36 7.62
CA ALA A 66 -12.84 2.36 7.17
C ALA A 66 -11.84 2.29 8.31
N CYS A 67 -11.98 3.12 9.35
CA CYS A 67 -11.11 3.09 10.53
C CYS A 67 -11.14 1.72 11.24
N ARG A 68 -12.33 1.13 11.39
CA ARG A 68 -12.49 -0.20 11.98
C ARG A 68 -11.91 -1.31 11.09
N ALA A 69 -12.09 -1.21 9.78
CA ALA A 69 -11.51 -2.14 8.82
C ALA A 69 -9.98 -2.06 8.80
N GLU A 70 -9.42 -0.85 8.81
CA GLU A 70 -7.97 -0.62 8.87
C GLU A 70 -7.37 -1.25 10.13
N LEU A 71 -7.95 -0.97 11.30
CA LEU A 71 -7.51 -1.56 12.57
C LEU A 71 -7.54 -3.09 12.52
N ARG A 72 -8.66 -3.68 12.07
CA ARG A 72 -8.82 -5.13 11.98
C ARG A 72 -7.82 -5.76 11.02
N LEU A 73 -7.68 -5.21 9.81
CA LEU A 73 -6.89 -5.82 8.74
C LEU A 73 -5.39 -5.67 8.98
N ASN A 74 -4.94 -4.52 9.49
CA ASN A 74 -3.51 -4.27 9.68
C ASN A 74 -2.95 -4.88 10.98
N ARG A 75 -3.78 -5.17 11.97
CA ARG A 75 -3.35 -5.96 13.14
C ARG A 75 -2.87 -7.38 12.80
N ARG A 76 -3.21 -7.90 11.62
CA ARG A 76 -2.72 -9.20 11.14
C ARG A 76 -1.21 -9.23 10.94
N THR A 77 -0.60 -8.10 10.57
CA THR A 77 0.85 -7.98 10.32
C THR A 77 1.56 -7.05 11.31
N ALA A 78 0.80 -6.13 11.93
CA ALA A 78 1.30 -5.10 12.83
C ALA A 78 0.41 -4.91 14.08
N PRO A 79 0.18 -5.96 14.89
CA PRO A 79 -0.74 -5.91 16.03
C PRO A 79 -0.35 -4.85 17.06
N ASP A 80 0.95 -4.70 17.33
CA ASP A 80 1.47 -3.73 18.29
C ASP A 80 1.46 -2.30 17.74
N LEU A 81 1.46 -2.12 16.41
CA LEU A 81 1.42 -0.81 15.78
C LEU A 81 0.01 -0.21 15.85
N TYR A 82 -1.03 -0.99 15.62
CA TYR A 82 -2.41 -0.53 15.54
C TYR A 82 -3.17 -0.72 16.86
N LEU A 83 -3.37 0.38 17.58
CA LEU A 83 -3.78 0.34 18.99
C LEU A 83 -5.29 0.36 19.19
N GLU A 84 -6.03 1.25 18.53
CA GLU A 84 -7.48 1.40 18.72
C GLU A 84 -8.09 2.33 17.67
N VAL A 85 -9.42 2.41 17.65
CA VAL A 85 -10.17 3.44 16.94
C VAL A 85 -10.83 4.33 17.99
N ARG A 86 -10.68 5.65 17.87
CA ARG A 86 -11.30 6.63 18.77
C ARG A 86 -12.23 7.54 18.01
N SER A 87 -13.32 7.96 18.65
CA SER A 87 -14.22 8.98 18.09
C SER A 87 -13.78 10.37 18.51
N ILE A 88 -14.12 11.36 17.71
CA ILE A 88 -13.99 12.78 18.03
C ILE A 88 -15.39 13.34 18.13
N ASN A 89 -15.76 13.80 19.32
CA ASN A 89 -17.12 14.17 19.66
C ASN A 89 -17.19 15.65 20.00
N ARG A 90 -18.31 16.31 19.68
CA ARG A 90 -18.61 17.66 20.17
C ARG A 90 -19.33 17.58 21.50
N GLY A 91 -18.74 18.12 22.57
CA GLY A 91 -19.36 18.20 23.88
C GLY A 91 -20.51 19.21 23.95
N PRO A 92 -21.31 19.19 25.03
CA PRO A 92 -22.36 20.19 25.26
C PRO A 92 -21.83 21.63 25.35
N ASP A 93 -20.55 21.79 25.72
CA ASP A 93 -19.80 23.05 25.76
C ASP A 93 -19.28 23.49 24.38
N GLY A 94 -19.60 22.74 23.32
CA GLY A 94 -19.12 22.97 21.96
C GLY A 94 -17.67 22.51 21.71
N ALA A 95 -16.94 22.12 22.75
CA ALA A 95 -15.55 21.71 22.65
C ALA A 95 -15.41 20.29 22.09
N LEU A 96 -14.37 20.05 21.29
CA LEU A 96 -14.08 18.72 20.77
C LEU A 96 -13.28 17.91 21.78
N ARG A 97 -13.63 16.63 21.92
CA ARG A 97 -13.00 15.68 22.84
C ARG A 97 -12.90 14.32 22.18
N PHE A 98 -11.85 13.58 22.47
CA PHE A 98 -11.82 12.16 22.11
C PHE A 98 -12.80 11.38 22.99
N ASP A 99 -13.59 10.51 22.37
CA ASP A 99 -14.57 9.62 23.01
C ASP A 99 -15.51 10.35 23.99
N GLY A 100 -15.92 11.57 23.62
CA GLY A 100 -16.82 12.39 24.43
C GLY A 100 -18.29 11.94 24.34
N ALA A 101 -19.12 12.43 25.27
CA ALA A 101 -20.53 12.03 25.38
C ALA A 101 -21.50 12.67 24.34
N GLY A 102 -21.01 13.55 23.47
CA GLY A 102 -21.84 14.23 22.46
C GLY A 102 -21.72 13.63 21.05
N PRO A 103 -22.33 14.26 20.02
CA PRO A 103 -22.35 13.72 18.67
C PRO A 103 -20.93 13.53 18.10
N VAL A 104 -20.71 12.40 17.43
CA VAL A 104 -19.47 12.09 16.72
C VAL A 104 -19.35 12.97 15.48
N LEU A 105 -18.20 13.61 15.31
CA LEU A 105 -17.85 14.37 14.11
C LEU A 105 -16.93 13.60 13.17
N ASP A 106 -15.99 12.82 13.71
CA ASP A 106 -15.12 11.95 12.91
C ASP A 106 -14.46 10.84 13.75
N TRP A 107 -13.69 10.00 13.09
CA TRP A 107 -12.98 8.86 13.67
C TRP A 107 -11.50 8.89 13.33
N VAL A 108 -10.66 8.41 14.24
CA VAL A 108 -9.23 8.22 13.99
C VAL A 108 -8.78 6.81 14.34
N VAL A 109 -7.84 6.28 13.57
CA VAL A 109 -7.07 5.10 13.95
C VAL A 109 -5.87 5.58 14.77
N VAL A 110 -5.73 5.07 15.99
CA VAL A 110 -4.60 5.36 16.88
C VAL A 110 -3.55 4.28 16.71
N MET A 111 -2.32 4.71 16.49
CA MET A 111 -1.18 3.85 16.23
C MET A 111 0.01 4.22 17.15
N ARG A 112 0.94 3.29 17.36
CA ARG A 112 2.27 3.64 17.87
C ARG A 112 3.00 4.48 16.81
N ARG A 113 3.67 5.53 17.25
CA ARG A 113 4.58 6.29 16.41
C ARG A 113 5.89 5.51 16.26
N PHE A 114 6.45 5.51 15.06
CA PHE A 114 7.82 5.07 14.78
C PHE A 114 8.55 6.18 14.00
N PRO A 115 9.89 6.25 14.08
CA PRO A 115 10.66 7.26 13.36
C PRO A 115 10.58 7.02 11.86
N GLN A 116 10.47 8.07 11.05
CA GLN A 116 10.43 7.95 9.58
C GLN A 116 11.67 7.22 9.02
N ALA A 117 12.84 7.39 9.64
CA ALA A 117 14.07 6.66 9.28
C ALA A 117 13.96 5.13 9.44
N ALA A 118 12.96 4.62 10.16
CA ALA A 118 12.70 3.19 10.28
C ALA A 118 11.81 2.62 9.16
N LEU A 119 11.30 3.44 8.23
CA LEU A 119 10.65 2.93 7.02
C LEU A 119 11.67 2.18 6.17
N PHE A 120 11.30 1.02 5.63
CA PHE A 120 12.18 0.21 4.79
C PHE A 120 12.61 0.95 3.53
N ASP A 121 11.74 1.82 3.00
CA ASP A 121 12.07 2.73 1.89
C ASP A 121 13.27 3.64 2.24
N ASN A 122 13.23 4.26 3.42
CA ASN A 122 14.32 5.11 3.91
C ASN A 122 15.57 4.30 4.27
N LEU A 123 15.42 3.08 4.81
CA LEU A 123 16.54 2.18 5.07
C LEU A 123 17.23 1.71 3.77
N ALA A 124 16.45 1.47 2.71
CA ALA A 124 16.97 1.10 1.41
C ALA A 124 17.81 2.24 0.81
N VAL A 125 17.28 3.47 0.81
CA VAL A 125 18.01 4.66 0.34
C VAL A 125 19.28 4.93 1.16
N ALA A 126 19.23 4.69 2.48
CA ALA A 126 20.37 4.89 3.36
C ALA A 126 21.39 3.72 3.37
N GLY A 127 21.15 2.63 2.63
CA GLY A 127 22.03 1.46 2.61
C GLY A 127 22.01 0.64 3.92
N HIS A 128 20.96 0.77 4.72
CA HIS A 128 20.81 0.09 6.02
C HIS A 128 19.89 -1.15 5.97
N LEU A 129 19.32 -1.47 4.81
CA LEU A 129 18.54 -2.69 4.64
C LEU A 129 19.49 -3.89 4.52
N THR A 130 19.44 -4.80 5.49
CA THR A 130 20.36 -5.95 5.58
C THR A 130 19.69 -7.26 5.18
N ASP A 131 20.50 -8.24 4.77
CA ASP A 131 20.11 -9.63 4.52
C ASP A 131 19.22 -10.21 5.64
N ALA A 132 19.63 -10.04 6.90
CA ALA A 132 18.89 -10.55 8.06
C ALA A 132 17.53 -9.86 8.28
N LEU A 133 17.37 -8.60 7.86
CA LEU A 133 16.08 -7.92 7.86
C LEU A 133 15.17 -8.47 6.76
N VAL A 134 15.74 -8.70 5.57
CA VAL A 134 15.02 -9.22 4.41
C VAL A 134 14.56 -10.65 4.63
N ASP A 135 15.38 -11.52 5.22
CA ASP A 135 14.98 -12.88 5.59
C ASP A 135 13.80 -12.89 6.57
N ARG A 136 13.89 -12.09 7.63
CA ARG A 136 12.80 -11.98 8.62
C ARG A 136 11.52 -11.44 7.98
N LEU A 137 11.64 -10.52 7.04
CA LEU A 137 10.50 -9.99 6.29
C LEU A 137 9.88 -11.07 5.39
N GLY A 138 10.68 -11.79 4.60
CA GLY A 138 10.21 -12.89 3.75
C GLY A 138 9.47 -13.96 4.54
N ALA A 139 10.03 -14.41 5.67
CA ALA A 139 9.40 -15.37 6.57
C ALA A 139 8.11 -14.83 7.23
N LYS A 140 8.04 -13.52 7.52
CA LYS A 140 6.82 -12.90 8.06
C LYS A 140 5.71 -12.81 7.02
N ILE A 141 6.04 -12.44 5.78
CA ILE A 141 5.08 -12.38 4.67
C ILE A 141 4.55 -13.77 4.33
N ALA A 142 5.41 -14.79 4.28
CA ALA A 142 4.97 -16.17 4.03
C ALA A 142 3.96 -16.66 5.08
N ARG A 143 4.24 -16.43 6.37
CA ARG A 143 3.30 -16.75 7.46
C ARG A 143 2.00 -15.95 7.39
N PHE A 144 2.09 -14.66 7.05
CA PHE A 144 0.90 -13.83 6.85
C PHE A 144 0.03 -14.37 5.71
N HIS A 145 0.62 -14.66 4.55
CA HIS A 145 -0.11 -15.23 3.41
C HIS A 145 -0.72 -16.60 3.74
N ALA A 146 0.01 -17.49 4.40
CA ALA A 146 -0.49 -18.80 4.81
C ALA A 146 -1.69 -18.71 5.77
N GLY A 147 -1.72 -17.70 6.65
CA GLY A 147 -2.80 -17.45 7.59
C GLY A 147 -3.91 -16.50 7.10
N ALA A 148 -3.75 -15.88 5.92
CA ALA A 148 -4.74 -14.96 5.37
C ALA A 148 -5.99 -15.70 4.88
N GLU A 149 -7.15 -15.04 5.03
CA GLU A 149 -8.46 -15.54 4.60
C GLU A 149 -8.45 -15.98 3.13
N LEU A 150 -8.98 -17.17 2.85
CA LEU A 150 -9.18 -17.68 1.49
C LEU A 150 -10.33 -16.94 0.81
N THR A 151 -10.10 -16.43 -0.39
CA THR A 151 -11.09 -15.63 -1.11
C THR A 151 -11.24 -16.07 -2.58
N PRO A 152 -11.67 -17.32 -2.85
CA PRO A 152 -11.71 -17.90 -4.21
C PRO A 152 -12.74 -17.24 -5.14
N GLN A 153 -13.66 -16.45 -4.59
CA GLN A 153 -14.59 -15.61 -5.35
C GLN A 153 -13.93 -14.36 -5.99
N PHE A 154 -12.65 -14.10 -5.67
CA PHE A 154 -11.82 -13.07 -6.28
C PHE A 154 -10.65 -13.69 -7.05
N GLY A 155 -9.78 -12.86 -7.63
CA GLY A 155 -8.59 -13.30 -8.33
C GLY A 155 -8.90 -14.05 -9.64
N GLY A 156 -7.95 -14.89 -10.07
CA GLY A 156 -8.06 -15.60 -11.34
C GLY A 156 -7.82 -14.71 -12.57
N PRO A 157 -7.96 -15.28 -13.78
CA PRO A 157 -7.62 -14.59 -15.02
C PRO A 157 -8.47 -13.35 -15.28
N GLU A 158 -9.74 -13.33 -14.91
CA GLU A 158 -10.63 -12.17 -15.08
C GLU A 158 -10.19 -10.99 -14.20
N ALA A 159 -9.81 -11.24 -12.95
CA ALA A 159 -9.30 -10.18 -12.07
C ALA A 159 -7.98 -9.62 -12.59
N VAL A 160 -7.08 -10.49 -13.09
CA VAL A 160 -5.82 -10.05 -13.70
C VAL A 160 -6.07 -9.24 -14.98
N ARG A 161 -7.05 -9.63 -15.80
CA ARG A 161 -7.47 -8.85 -16.97
C ARG A 161 -7.91 -7.44 -16.57
N LEU A 162 -8.73 -7.31 -15.53
CA LEU A 162 -9.16 -6.00 -15.02
C LEU A 162 -7.97 -5.13 -14.61
N VAL A 163 -6.96 -5.70 -13.94
CA VAL A 163 -5.73 -4.98 -13.58
C VAL A 163 -4.95 -4.52 -14.82
N ILE A 164 -4.87 -5.36 -15.86
CA ILE A 164 -4.22 -5.00 -17.14
C ILE A 164 -4.95 -3.81 -17.79
N GLU A 165 -6.27 -3.88 -17.89
CA GLU A 165 -7.07 -2.81 -18.50
C GLU A 165 -7.02 -1.51 -17.69
N GLU A 166 -7.06 -1.60 -16.35
CA GLU A 166 -6.90 -0.45 -15.46
C GLU A 166 -5.52 0.19 -15.60
N ASN A 167 -4.45 -0.61 -15.56
CA ASN A 167 -3.09 -0.13 -15.78
C ASN A 167 -2.96 0.59 -17.13
N HIS A 168 -3.47 -0.02 -18.21
CA HIS A 168 -3.44 0.58 -19.55
C HIS A 168 -4.17 1.93 -19.59
N ARG A 169 -5.40 1.98 -19.05
CA ARG A 169 -6.20 3.21 -18.98
C ARG A 169 -5.48 4.31 -18.19
N GLU A 170 -4.87 3.98 -17.05
CA GLU A 170 -4.17 4.96 -16.22
C GLU A 170 -2.85 5.44 -16.85
N LEU A 171 -2.08 4.55 -17.50
CA LEU A 171 -0.87 4.92 -18.23
C LEU A 171 -1.17 5.86 -19.40
N CYS A 172 -2.25 5.61 -20.15
CA CYS A 172 -2.69 6.45 -21.28
C CYS A 172 -3.06 7.90 -20.89
N ARG A 173 -3.20 8.22 -19.60
CA ARG A 173 -3.45 9.60 -19.13
C ARG A 173 -2.22 10.50 -19.19
N TYR A 174 -1.03 9.95 -19.45
CA TYR A 174 0.23 10.67 -19.39
C TYR A 174 1.03 10.57 -20.70
N PRO A 175 0.45 10.88 -21.88
CA PRO A 175 1.10 10.68 -23.18
C PRO A 175 2.37 11.55 -23.38
N GLU A 176 2.44 12.69 -22.70
CA GLU A 176 3.63 13.56 -22.71
C GLU A 176 4.82 12.98 -21.93
N LEU A 177 4.55 12.05 -21.01
CA LEU A 177 5.54 11.48 -20.12
C LEU A 177 5.89 10.03 -20.47
N LEU A 178 4.90 9.28 -20.93
CA LEU A 178 4.95 7.86 -21.21
C LEU A 178 4.62 7.65 -22.68
N ASP A 179 5.56 7.06 -23.43
CA ASP A 179 5.39 6.81 -24.86
C ASP A 179 4.13 5.96 -25.13
N PRO A 180 3.12 6.48 -25.86
CA PRO A 180 1.90 5.75 -26.18
C PRO A 180 2.17 4.43 -26.92
N ALA A 181 3.21 4.35 -27.76
CA ALA A 181 3.55 3.12 -28.46
C ALA A 181 4.05 2.04 -27.49
N ALA A 182 4.93 2.40 -26.55
CA ALA A 182 5.38 1.52 -25.48
C ALA A 182 4.23 1.07 -24.56
N VAL A 183 3.32 1.98 -24.17
CA VAL A 183 2.14 1.64 -23.35
C VAL A 183 1.24 0.63 -24.06
N ASN A 184 0.95 0.84 -25.35
CA ASN A 184 0.14 -0.08 -26.16
C ASN A 184 0.84 -1.44 -26.37
N ALA A 185 2.17 -1.44 -26.54
CA ALA A 185 2.95 -2.67 -26.65
C ALA A 185 2.92 -3.48 -25.34
N LEU A 186 3.06 -2.82 -24.20
CA LEU A 186 2.94 -3.44 -22.88
C LEU A 186 1.56 -4.07 -22.67
N HIS A 187 0.49 -3.34 -23.01
CA HIS A 187 -0.89 -3.85 -22.88
C HIS A 187 -1.09 -5.14 -23.68
N ARG A 188 -0.70 -5.16 -24.96
CA ARG A 188 -0.79 -6.38 -25.80
C ARG A 188 0.05 -7.53 -25.24
N ALA A 189 1.27 -7.25 -24.79
CA ALA A 189 2.15 -8.26 -24.22
C ALA A 189 1.59 -8.84 -22.90
N ALA A 190 1.02 -7.98 -22.04
CA ALA A 190 0.40 -8.42 -20.79
C ALA A 190 -0.85 -9.26 -21.04
N LEU A 191 -1.68 -8.92 -22.04
CA LEU A 191 -2.83 -9.74 -22.44
C LEU A 191 -2.40 -11.11 -22.98
N ALA A 192 -1.37 -11.17 -23.82
CA ALA A 192 -0.83 -12.44 -24.32
C ALA A 192 -0.24 -13.30 -23.18
N ALA A 193 0.48 -12.69 -22.24
CA ALA A 193 1.00 -13.38 -21.06
C ALA A 193 -0.14 -13.89 -20.15
N LEU A 194 -1.21 -13.11 -19.98
CA LEU A 194 -2.41 -13.55 -19.27
C LEU A 194 -3.04 -14.75 -19.95
N GLU A 195 -3.22 -14.73 -21.27
CA GLU A 195 -3.79 -15.86 -22.03
C GLU A 195 -2.97 -17.14 -21.83
N ALA A 196 -1.64 -17.04 -21.87
CA ALA A 196 -0.74 -18.16 -21.63
C ALA A 196 -0.79 -18.69 -20.18
N GLN A 197 -1.14 -17.84 -19.20
CA GLN A 197 -1.18 -18.19 -17.77
C GLN A 197 -2.60 -18.40 -17.23
N ALA A 198 -3.65 -18.30 -18.06
CA ALA A 198 -5.03 -18.25 -17.58
C ALA A 198 -5.43 -19.51 -16.78
N ALA A 199 -5.07 -20.69 -17.28
CA ALA A 199 -5.35 -21.96 -16.60
C ALA A 199 -4.58 -22.08 -15.27
N GLU A 200 -3.35 -21.58 -15.22
CA GLU A 200 -2.54 -21.57 -14.00
C GLU A 200 -3.11 -20.61 -12.95
N LEU A 201 -3.50 -19.40 -13.35
CA LEU A 201 -4.14 -18.43 -12.47
C LEU A 201 -5.47 -18.96 -11.88
N ASP A 202 -6.27 -19.67 -12.69
CA ASP A 202 -7.49 -20.31 -12.19
C ASP A 202 -7.19 -21.48 -11.24
N ARG A 203 -6.19 -22.31 -11.55
CA ARG A 203 -5.72 -23.38 -10.67
C ARG A 203 -5.28 -22.82 -9.32
N ARG A 204 -4.44 -21.79 -9.31
CA ARG A 204 -3.98 -21.09 -8.11
C ARG A 204 -5.12 -20.53 -7.28
N ARG A 205 -6.13 -19.95 -7.92
CA ARG A 205 -7.37 -19.49 -7.26
C ARG A 205 -8.11 -20.64 -6.57
N ARG A 206 -8.29 -21.77 -7.25
CA ARG A 206 -8.94 -22.97 -6.69
C ARG A 206 -8.13 -23.62 -5.56
N GLU A 207 -6.80 -23.54 -5.61
CA GLU A 207 -5.88 -24.07 -4.60
C GLU A 207 -5.59 -23.10 -3.45
N GLY A 208 -6.38 -22.03 -3.32
CA GLY A 208 -6.30 -21.13 -2.17
C GLY A 208 -5.10 -20.19 -2.16
N ARG A 209 -4.52 -19.87 -3.33
CA ARG A 209 -3.49 -18.82 -3.48
C ARG A 209 -4.08 -17.42 -3.58
N VAL A 210 -5.38 -17.29 -3.84
CA VAL A 210 -6.09 -16.00 -3.78
C VAL A 210 -6.62 -15.80 -2.37
N ARG A 211 -6.07 -14.78 -1.70
CA ARG A 211 -6.32 -14.53 -0.28
C ARG A 211 -6.50 -13.05 -0.01
N ARG A 212 -7.02 -12.72 1.18
CA ARG A 212 -7.06 -11.35 1.68
C ARG A 212 -5.66 -10.88 2.11
N CYS A 213 -4.83 -10.58 1.14
CA CYS A 213 -3.45 -10.12 1.25
C CYS A 213 -3.33 -8.66 1.74
N HIS A 214 -2.15 -8.06 1.62
CA HIS A 214 -1.89 -6.66 1.98
C HIS A 214 -2.42 -5.68 0.91
N GLY A 215 -2.26 -6.02 -0.37
CA GLY A 215 -2.75 -5.26 -1.53
C GLY A 215 -1.80 -4.15 -2.01
N ASP A 216 -1.08 -3.51 -1.08
CA ASP A 216 -0.08 -2.46 -1.35
C ASP A 216 1.27 -2.76 -0.65
N LEU A 217 1.78 -3.98 -0.76
CA LEU A 217 2.99 -4.41 -0.04
C LEU A 217 4.26 -3.84 -0.69
N ARG A 218 4.70 -2.66 -0.27
CA ARG A 218 5.91 -1.98 -0.76
C ARG A 218 6.84 -1.57 0.39
N LEU A 219 8.07 -1.14 0.10
CA LEU A 219 9.04 -0.73 1.14
C LEU A 219 8.53 0.46 1.96
N ALA A 220 7.76 1.36 1.35
CA ALA A 220 7.11 2.48 2.04
C ALA A 220 6.05 2.03 3.08
N ASN A 221 5.57 0.80 2.96
CA ASN A 221 4.54 0.17 3.80
C ASN A 221 5.13 -0.98 4.65
N VAL A 222 6.45 -0.93 4.90
CA VAL A 222 7.13 -1.79 5.87
C VAL A 222 7.98 -0.89 6.77
N CYS A 223 7.85 -1.04 8.08
CA CYS A 223 8.68 -0.33 9.06
C CYS A 223 9.46 -1.30 9.95
N LEU A 224 10.55 -0.80 10.53
CA LEU A 224 11.27 -1.46 11.60
C LEU A 224 10.66 -1.07 12.94
N LEU A 225 9.78 -1.92 13.47
CA LEU A 225 9.15 -1.73 14.78
C LEU A 225 9.83 -2.64 15.80
N ASP A 226 10.43 -2.05 16.83
CA ASP A 226 11.18 -2.77 17.88
C ASP A 226 12.20 -3.78 17.30
N GLY A 227 12.89 -3.37 16.22
CA GLY A 227 13.89 -4.18 15.52
C GLY A 227 13.30 -5.27 14.60
N GLN A 228 11.98 -5.32 14.40
CA GLN A 228 11.29 -6.29 13.55
C GLN A 228 10.67 -5.67 12.29
N PRO A 229 10.91 -6.24 11.10
CA PRO A 229 10.20 -5.86 9.88
C PRO A 229 8.69 -6.03 10.06
N THR A 230 7.93 -4.97 9.79
CA THR A 230 6.50 -4.92 10.06
C THR A 230 5.74 -4.28 8.90
N PRO A 231 5.09 -5.10 8.04
CA PRO A 231 4.15 -4.59 7.05
C PRO A 231 2.98 -3.88 7.71
N PHE A 232 2.66 -2.68 7.25
CA PHE A 232 1.59 -1.84 7.75
C PHE A 232 0.95 -1.05 6.59
N ASP A 233 -0.23 -0.46 6.82
CA ASP A 233 -0.97 0.30 5.81
C ASP A 233 -1.42 -0.51 4.58
N GLY A 234 -1.83 -1.76 4.82
CA GLY A 234 -2.50 -2.60 3.84
C GLY A 234 -3.93 -2.13 3.55
N ILE A 235 -4.37 -2.37 2.32
CA ILE A 235 -5.62 -1.83 1.77
C ILE A 235 -6.84 -2.37 2.52
N GLU A 236 -7.59 -1.46 3.14
CA GLU A 236 -8.80 -1.76 3.90
C GLU A 236 -10.10 -1.48 3.13
N PHE A 237 -10.03 -0.71 2.05
CA PHE A 237 -11.20 -0.11 1.40
C PHE A 237 -11.65 -0.82 0.12
N SER A 238 -10.86 -1.76 -0.41
CA SER A 238 -11.20 -2.46 -1.65
C SER A 238 -10.78 -3.92 -1.58
N ASP A 239 -11.78 -4.79 -1.58
CA ASP A 239 -11.59 -6.24 -1.70
C ASP A 239 -10.95 -6.59 -3.03
N ARG A 240 -11.29 -5.90 -4.12
CA ARG A 240 -10.67 -6.14 -5.43
C ARG A 240 -9.16 -5.93 -5.44
N LEU A 241 -8.66 -5.00 -4.62
CA LEU A 241 -7.23 -4.67 -4.56
C LEU A 241 -6.47 -5.51 -3.52
N SER A 242 -7.16 -6.16 -2.59
CA SER A 242 -6.54 -6.88 -1.46
C SER A 242 -6.86 -8.39 -1.43
N CYS A 243 -7.96 -8.83 -2.04
CA CYS A 243 -8.26 -10.24 -2.32
C CYS A 243 -7.58 -10.65 -3.63
N ILE A 244 -6.28 -10.95 -3.57
CA ILE A 244 -5.44 -11.17 -4.74
C ILE A 244 -4.57 -12.42 -4.55
N ASP A 245 -3.91 -12.86 -5.63
CA ASP A 245 -2.90 -13.92 -5.54
C ASP A 245 -1.75 -13.49 -4.60
N VAL A 246 -1.30 -14.38 -3.73
CA VAL A 246 -0.18 -14.14 -2.80
C VAL A 246 1.12 -13.74 -3.50
N LEU A 247 1.39 -14.26 -4.71
CA LEU A 247 2.54 -13.84 -5.52
C LEU A 247 2.32 -12.46 -6.12
N HIS A 248 1.08 -12.05 -6.39
CA HIS A 248 0.77 -10.69 -6.86
C HIS A 248 0.95 -9.65 -5.74
N ASP A 249 0.72 -10.03 -4.49
CA ASP A 249 1.06 -9.19 -3.33
C ASP A 249 2.58 -9.08 -3.15
N LEU A 250 3.27 -10.23 -3.13
CA LEU A 250 4.74 -10.31 -2.99
C LEU A 250 5.49 -9.57 -4.10
N ALA A 251 5.01 -9.69 -5.35
CA ALA A 251 5.63 -9.06 -6.52
C ALA A 251 5.79 -7.55 -6.36
N PHE A 252 4.93 -6.89 -5.58
CA PHE A 252 5.05 -5.45 -5.41
C PHE A 252 6.30 -5.09 -4.61
N LEU A 253 6.59 -5.84 -3.54
CA LEU A 253 7.78 -5.62 -2.71
C LEU A 253 9.07 -6.01 -3.44
N LEU A 254 9.04 -7.12 -4.19
CA LEU A 254 10.16 -7.58 -5.00
C LEU A 254 10.54 -6.51 -6.04
N LEU A 255 9.55 -6.02 -6.78
CA LEU A 255 9.73 -4.93 -7.73
C LEU A 255 10.29 -3.67 -7.06
N ASP A 256 9.77 -3.29 -5.89
CA ASP A 256 10.22 -2.09 -5.18
C ASP A 256 11.70 -2.22 -4.82
N LEU A 257 12.14 -3.36 -4.28
CA LEU A 257 13.57 -3.63 -4.02
C LEU A 257 14.43 -3.48 -5.29
N GLN A 258 14.00 -4.04 -6.41
CA GLN A 258 14.71 -3.94 -7.69
C GLN A 258 14.74 -2.49 -8.22
N HIS A 259 13.67 -1.72 -8.00
CA HIS A 259 13.62 -0.29 -8.33
C HIS A 259 14.61 0.54 -7.51
N HIS A 260 14.92 0.11 -6.28
CA HIS A 260 15.99 0.67 -5.46
C HIS A 260 17.40 0.13 -5.83
N GLY A 261 17.54 -0.70 -6.86
CA GLY A 261 18.81 -1.32 -7.26
C GLY A 261 19.28 -2.43 -6.33
N LEU A 262 18.37 -3.02 -5.54
CA LEU A 262 18.66 -4.04 -4.54
C LEU A 262 18.27 -5.45 -5.03
N ASP A 263 18.69 -5.83 -6.24
CA ASP A 263 18.32 -7.10 -6.88
C ASP A 263 18.72 -8.34 -6.05
N ALA A 264 19.89 -8.30 -5.40
CA ALA A 264 20.33 -9.37 -4.50
C ALA A 264 19.39 -9.54 -3.29
N LEU A 265 18.89 -8.43 -2.73
CA LEU A 265 17.92 -8.48 -1.65
C LEU A 265 16.52 -8.88 -2.13
N ALA A 266 16.12 -8.54 -3.35
CA ALA A 266 14.88 -9.03 -3.94
C ALA A 266 14.92 -10.56 -4.10
N THR A 267 16.01 -11.09 -4.65
CA THR A 267 16.28 -12.53 -4.77
C THR A 267 16.22 -13.21 -3.40
N ARG A 268 16.90 -12.64 -2.41
CA ARG A 268 16.93 -13.14 -1.03
C ARG A 268 15.54 -13.13 -0.38
N LEU A 269 14.76 -12.07 -0.58
CA LEU A 269 13.39 -11.98 -0.08
C LEU A 269 12.52 -13.11 -0.66
N LEU A 270 12.60 -13.34 -1.97
CA LEU A 270 11.88 -14.42 -2.64
C LEU A 270 12.30 -15.78 -2.09
N GLN A 271 13.59 -16.06 -1.99
CA GLN A 271 14.12 -17.30 -1.42
C GLN A 271 13.62 -17.51 0.02
N SER A 272 13.69 -16.49 0.87
CA SER A 272 13.19 -16.58 2.24
C SER A 272 11.68 -16.77 2.30
N TYR A 273 10.92 -16.13 1.41
CA TYR A 273 9.47 -16.34 1.32
C TYR A 273 9.15 -17.80 0.95
N LEU A 274 9.79 -18.33 -0.09
CA LEU A 274 9.59 -19.70 -0.57
C LEU A 274 10.01 -20.74 0.48
N ALA A 275 11.10 -20.52 1.19
CA ALA A 275 11.58 -21.41 2.26
C ALA A 275 10.61 -21.50 3.45
N HIS A 276 9.75 -20.50 3.63
CA HIS A 276 8.76 -20.45 4.71
C HIS A 276 7.31 -20.57 4.20
N ALA A 277 7.13 -20.71 2.89
CA ALA A 277 5.84 -21.08 2.32
C ALA A 277 5.59 -22.54 2.72
N GLY A 278 4.51 -22.80 3.46
CA GLY A 278 4.22 -24.15 3.99
C GLY A 278 3.99 -25.22 2.92
N GLU A 279 3.85 -24.81 1.65
CA GLU A 279 3.67 -25.68 0.49
C GLU A 279 4.55 -25.19 -0.67
N PRO A 280 4.99 -26.08 -1.58
CA PRO A 280 5.69 -25.68 -2.79
C PRO A 280 4.91 -24.61 -3.56
N GLU A 281 5.55 -23.49 -3.84
CA GLU A 281 4.93 -22.36 -4.52
C GLU A 281 5.42 -22.30 -5.97
N ASP A 282 4.48 -22.23 -6.90
CA ASP A 282 4.78 -22.15 -8.33
C ASP A 282 4.92 -20.69 -8.77
N CYS A 283 6.16 -20.28 -9.04
CA CYS A 283 6.48 -18.91 -9.45
C CYS A 283 6.28 -18.62 -10.94
N ARG A 284 5.74 -19.54 -11.75
CA ARG A 284 5.49 -19.30 -13.19
C ARG A 284 4.73 -17.98 -13.49
N PRO A 285 3.72 -17.55 -12.69
CA PRO A 285 3.02 -16.28 -12.92
C PRO A 285 3.76 -15.03 -12.43
N LEU A 286 4.86 -15.17 -11.69
CA LEU A 286 5.59 -14.05 -11.08
C LEU A 286 6.01 -12.97 -12.09
N PRO A 287 6.50 -13.29 -13.31
CA PRO A 287 6.89 -12.27 -14.30
C PRO A 287 5.71 -11.38 -14.72
N LEU A 288 4.52 -11.97 -14.89
CA LEU A 288 3.29 -11.22 -15.15
C LEU A 288 2.96 -10.31 -13.97
N PHE A 289 2.98 -10.81 -12.74
CA PHE A 289 2.68 -10.00 -11.56
C PHE A 289 3.68 -8.86 -11.34
N LEU A 290 4.99 -9.08 -11.55
CA LEU A 290 6.00 -8.03 -11.51
C LEU A 290 5.72 -6.96 -12.57
N SER A 291 5.37 -7.37 -13.80
CA SER A 291 4.97 -6.44 -14.87
C SER A 291 3.77 -5.58 -14.47
N LEU A 292 2.73 -6.17 -13.89
CA LEU A 292 1.53 -5.44 -13.47
C LEU A 292 1.83 -4.43 -12.37
N ARG A 293 2.64 -4.80 -11.37
CA ARG A 293 3.06 -3.88 -10.31
C ARG A 293 3.96 -2.77 -10.85
N ALA A 294 4.80 -3.05 -11.85
CA ALA A 294 5.65 -2.05 -12.50
C ALA A 294 4.81 -1.04 -13.28
N ALA A 295 3.81 -1.51 -14.03
CA ALA A 295 2.83 -0.66 -14.70
C ALA A 295 2.05 0.21 -13.71
N THR A 296 1.56 -0.39 -12.60
CA THR A 296 0.90 0.36 -11.53
C THR A 296 1.80 1.44 -10.97
N ARG A 297 3.05 1.09 -10.64
CA ARG A 297 3.99 2.02 -10.03
C ARG A 297 4.40 3.14 -10.99
N SER A 298 4.55 2.83 -12.27
CA SER A 298 4.79 3.79 -13.35
C SER A 298 3.71 4.88 -13.41
N PHE A 299 2.42 4.53 -13.53
CA PHE A 299 1.37 5.56 -13.60
C PHE A 299 1.22 6.33 -12.29
N THR A 300 1.45 5.70 -11.12
CA THR A 300 1.39 6.45 -9.85
C THR A 300 2.49 7.50 -9.73
N LEU A 301 3.69 7.21 -10.23
CA LEU A 301 4.79 8.18 -10.27
C LEU A 301 4.57 9.25 -11.32
N ALA A 302 3.99 8.90 -12.48
CA ALA A 302 3.55 9.87 -13.48
C ALA A 302 2.53 10.86 -12.92
N CYS A 303 1.51 10.35 -12.22
CA CYS A 303 0.53 11.17 -11.50
C CYS A 303 1.20 12.07 -10.46
N SER A 304 2.14 11.51 -9.68
CA SER A 304 2.87 12.26 -8.65
C SER A 304 3.79 13.34 -9.23
N ALA A 305 4.37 13.14 -10.42
CA ALA A 305 5.19 14.13 -11.10
C ALA A 305 4.37 15.36 -11.48
N GLY A 306 3.15 15.16 -12.01
CA GLY A 306 2.24 16.25 -12.40
C GLY A 306 1.71 17.08 -11.22
N ARG A 307 1.73 16.56 -10.00
CA ARG A 307 1.31 17.28 -8.78
C ARG A 307 2.47 17.94 -8.02
N GLN A 308 3.71 17.61 -8.38
CA GLN A 308 4.88 18.09 -7.67
C GLN A 308 5.18 19.54 -8.07
N ARG A 309 5.41 20.39 -7.08
CA ARG A 309 5.71 21.83 -7.27
C ARG A 309 7.21 22.08 -7.51
N ASP A 310 8.07 21.22 -6.96
CA ASP A 310 9.51 21.29 -7.20
C ASP A 310 9.85 20.67 -8.58
N PRO A 311 10.43 21.44 -9.52
CA PRO A 311 10.77 20.94 -10.85
C PRO A 311 11.74 19.76 -10.85
N ALA A 312 12.73 19.75 -9.94
CA ALA A 312 13.72 18.68 -9.88
C ALA A 312 13.10 17.37 -9.40
N LEU A 313 12.27 17.44 -8.36
CA LEU A 313 11.53 16.27 -7.86
C LEU A 313 10.48 15.79 -8.87
N SER A 314 9.86 16.70 -9.62
CA SER A 314 8.93 16.35 -10.70
C SER A 314 9.64 15.60 -11.82
N ALA A 315 10.78 16.11 -12.29
CA ALA A 315 11.60 15.49 -13.31
C ALA A 315 12.15 14.12 -12.88
N ASP A 316 12.52 13.96 -11.61
CA ASP A 316 12.98 12.67 -11.08
C ASP A 316 11.86 11.62 -11.07
N LYS A 317 10.67 11.96 -10.55
CA LYS A 317 9.49 11.07 -10.60
C LYS A 317 9.12 10.69 -12.03
N ALA A 318 9.21 11.64 -12.96
CA ALA A 318 9.01 11.42 -14.39
C ALA A 318 10.02 10.41 -14.97
N ARG A 319 11.31 10.50 -14.63
CA ARG A 319 12.32 9.50 -15.04
C ARG A 319 12.01 8.13 -14.47
N GLN A 320 11.70 8.04 -13.17
CA GLN A 320 11.35 6.78 -12.53
C GLN A 320 10.11 6.13 -13.15
N ALA A 321 9.08 6.93 -13.50
CA ALA A 321 7.89 6.42 -14.17
C ALA A 321 8.21 5.76 -15.51
N ARG A 322 9.09 6.36 -16.33
CA ARG A 322 9.55 5.76 -17.60
C ARG A 322 10.34 4.49 -17.38
N SER A 323 11.29 4.50 -16.43
CA SER A 323 12.08 3.31 -16.09
C SER A 323 11.20 2.13 -15.66
N LEU A 324 10.13 2.38 -14.90
CA LEU A 324 9.18 1.34 -14.50
C LEU A 324 8.29 0.85 -15.65
N LEU A 325 7.99 1.69 -16.65
CA LEU A 325 7.30 1.25 -17.86
C LEU A 325 8.18 0.27 -18.66
N GLU A 326 9.47 0.60 -18.81
CA GLU A 326 10.46 -0.28 -19.44
C GLU A 326 10.63 -1.59 -18.66
N ARG A 327 10.69 -1.49 -17.32
CA ARG A 327 10.77 -2.64 -16.42
C ARG A 327 9.55 -3.56 -16.55
N ALA A 328 8.35 -2.99 -16.68
CA ALA A 328 7.14 -3.78 -16.89
C ALA A 328 7.26 -4.66 -18.14
N ALA A 329 7.73 -4.09 -19.25
CA ALA A 329 7.96 -4.83 -20.48
C ALA A 329 9.10 -5.86 -20.35
N ALA A 330 10.16 -5.54 -19.59
CA ALA A 330 11.29 -6.45 -19.34
C ALA A 330 10.87 -7.69 -18.53
N CYS A 331 10.05 -7.53 -17.50
CA CYS A 331 9.52 -8.65 -16.73
C CYS A 331 8.78 -9.66 -17.62
N LEU A 332 7.99 -9.22 -18.60
CA LEU A 332 7.28 -10.12 -19.51
C LEU A 332 8.20 -10.92 -20.45
N ARG A 333 9.44 -10.46 -20.68
CA ARG A 333 10.46 -11.20 -21.43
C ARG A 333 11.30 -12.15 -20.57
N GLY A 334 11.15 -12.07 -19.25
CA GLY A 334 11.96 -12.82 -18.29
C GLY A 334 13.27 -12.13 -17.90
N ASP A 335 13.47 -10.86 -18.30
CA ASP A 335 14.69 -10.12 -18.02
C ASP A 335 14.72 -9.62 -16.57
N GLY A 336 15.79 -9.93 -15.83
CA GLY A 336 16.03 -9.37 -14.49
C GLY A 336 15.08 -9.88 -13.40
N LEU A 337 14.48 -11.05 -13.57
CA LEU A 337 13.64 -11.67 -12.54
C LEU A 337 14.47 -12.04 -11.30
N PRO A 338 13.92 -11.86 -10.08
CA PRO A 338 14.56 -12.24 -8.82
C PRO A 338 14.58 -13.76 -8.58
#